data_AF-A0A7C1VVI0-F1
#
_entry.id   AF-A0A7C1VVI0-F1
#
_cell.length_a   1.000
_cell.length_b   1.000
_cell.length_c   1.000
_cell.angle_alpha   90.00
_cell.angle_beta   90.00
_cell.angle_gamma   90.00
#
_symmetry.space_group_name_H-M   'P 1'
#
loop_
_entity.id
_entity.type
_entity.pdbx_description
1 polymer ?
#
loop_
_entity_poly.entity_id
_entity_poly.type
_entity_poly.pdbx_seq_one_letter_code
_entity_poly.pdbx_strand_id
1 'polypeptide(L)'
;MEDTVKNKVLEVADLLDEHQAENVLVLDVAETSGWTDFFIICTVRSSGHLKGLLRILKGHLGVGLMGNKSLRLPKNNLKQGWVLIDCSDFVIHLMDKETREFFELEKLWFKAELIYSSKLS
;
A
#
# COMPACT_ATOMS: atom_id res chain seq x y z
N MET A 1 15.03 12.49 -9.37
CA MET A 1 14.15 11.40 -9.84
C MET A 1 13.68 10.61 -8.64
N GLU A 2 14.60 10.14 -7.81
CA GLU A 2 14.35 9.51 -6.50
C GLU A 2 13.54 10.41 -5.55
N ASP A 3 13.93 11.68 -5.38
CA ASP A 3 13.16 12.65 -4.57
C ASP A 3 11.70 12.83 -5.05
N THR A 4 11.45 12.66 -6.35
CA THR A 4 10.10 12.81 -6.91
C THR A 4 9.22 11.61 -6.58
N VAL A 5 9.77 10.39 -6.62
CA VAL A 5 9.04 9.17 -6.22
C VAL A 5 8.78 9.19 -4.72
N LYS A 6 9.80 9.51 -3.91
CA LYS A 6 9.68 9.61 -2.46
C LYS A 6 8.56 10.57 -2.05
N ASN A 7 8.52 11.77 -2.63
CA ASN A 7 7.44 12.73 -2.36
C ASN A 7 6.06 12.17 -2.70
N LYS A 8 5.91 11.50 -3.86
CA LYS A 8 4.64 10.88 -4.26
C LYS A 8 4.21 9.77 -3.31
N VAL A 9 5.14 8.97 -2.82
CA VAL A 9 4.88 7.90 -1.86
C VAL A 9 4.41 8.49 -0.52
N LEU A 10 5.04 9.57 -0.06
CA LEU A 10 4.62 10.27 1.16
C LEU A 10 3.22 10.90 1.01
N GLU A 11 2.92 11.53 -0.13
CA GLU A 11 1.58 12.05 -0.44
C GLU A 11 0.50 10.95 -0.40
N VAL A 12 0.82 9.76 -0.91
CA VAL A 12 -0.09 8.61 -0.86
C VAL A 12 -0.25 8.08 0.57
N ALA A 13 0.82 8.07 1.36
CA ALA A 13 0.77 7.64 2.76
C ALA A 13 -0.10 8.58 3.60
N ASP A 14 0.09 9.90 3.45
CA ASP A 14 -0.75 10.94 4.06
C ASP A 14 -2.21 10.76 3.64
N LEU A 15 -2.47 10.57 2.34
CA LEU A 15 -3.83 10.36 1.82
C LEU A 15 -4.51 9.13 2.46
N LEU A 16 -3.77 8.04 2.66
CA LEU A 16 -4.29 6.84 3.31
C LEU A 16 -4.61 7.10 4.79
N ASP A 17 -3.72 7.79 5.49
CA ASP A 17 -3.88 8.15 6.91
C ASP A 17 -5.08 9.11 7.11
N GLU A 18 -5.19 10.15 6.29
CA GLU A 18 -6.33 11.09 6.28
C GLU A 18 -7.68 10.38 6.07
N HIS A 19 -7.69 9.27 5.33
CA HIS A 19 -8.86 8.46 5.07
C HIS A 19 -8.99 7.26 6.01
N GLN A 20 -8.32 7.32 7.17
CA GLN A 20 -8.43 6.39 8.29
C GLN A 20 -7.95 4.96 8.01
N ALA A 21 -7.03 4.77 7.06
CA ALA A 21 -6.25 3.55 7.00
C ALA A 21 -5.39 3.44 8.27
N GLU A 22 -5.30 2.25 8.85
CA GLU A 22 -4.62 2.06 10.12
C GLU A 22 -3.17 1.62 9.92
N ASN A 23 -2.28 2.05 10.81
CA ASN A 23 -0.86 1.64 10.82
C ASN A 23 -0.22 1.80 9.43
N VAL A 24 -0.37 2.97 8.81
CA VAL A 24 0.23 3.28 7.52
C VAL A 24 1.74 3.40 7.72
N LEU A 25 2.51 2.62 6.97
CA LEU A 25 3.96 2.61 6.99
C LEU A 25 4.49 2.80 5.58
N VAL A 26 5.61 3.51 5.45
CA VAL A 26 6.39 3.52 4.21
C VAL A 26 7.79 2.98 4.48
N LEU A 27 8.15 1.93 3.76
CA LEU A 27 9.47 1.31 3.78
C LEU A 27 10.21 1.63 2.48
N ASP A 28 11.45 2.11 2.60
CA ASP A 28 12.41 2.18 1.50
C ASP A 28 13.08 0.81 1.34
N VAL A 29 12.71 0.13 0.26
CA VAL A 29 13.12 -1.24 -0.03
C VAL A 29 14.12 -1.31 -1.17
N ALA A 30 14.54 -0.20 -1.78
CA ALA A 30 15.37 -0.17 -2.99
C ALA A 30 16.66 -1.01 -2.87
N GLU A 31 17.32 -0.96 -1.71
CA GLU A 31 18.54 -1.72 -1.43
C GLU A 31 18.31 -3.23 -1.23
N THR A 32 17.07 -3.63 -0.94
CA THR A 32 16.69 -5.01 -0.64
C THR A 32 15.81 -5.66 -1.71
N SER A 33 15.20 -4.84 -2.57
CA SER A 33 14.23 -5.21 -3.58
C SER A 33 14.73 -4.80 -4.96
N GLY A 34 15.01 -5.77 -5.83
CA GLY A 34 15.53 -5.48 -7.18
C GLY A 34 14.49 -5.04 -8.21
N TRP A 35 13.27 -4.70 -7.80
CA TRP A 35 12.15 -4.46 -8.73
C TRP A 35 11.20 -3.33 -8.33
N THR A 36 11.36 -2.72 -7.14
CA THR A 36 10.57 -1.57 -6.69
C THR A 36 11.29 -0.89 -5.54
N ASP A 37 11.09 0.41 -5.38
CA ASP A 37 11.88 1.24 -4.47
C ASP A 37 11.18 1.42 -3.11
N PHE A 38 9.85 1.46 -3.08
CA PHE A 38 9.09 1.69 -1.84
C PHE A 38 7.90 0.76 -1.65
N PHE A 39 7.63 0.43 -0.40
CA PHE A 39 6.37 -0.17 0.02
C PHE A 39 5.57 0.77 0.90
N ILE A 40 4.28 0.89 0.59
CA ILE A 40 3.28 1.48 1.46
C ILE A 40 2.45 0.34 2.04
N ILE A 41 2.42 0.18 3.36
CA ILE A 41 1.71 -0.90 4.04
C ILE A 41 0.67 -0.29 4.96
N CYS A 42 -0.60 -0.65 4.82
CA CYS A 42 -1.62 -0.21 5.76
C CYS A 42 -2.71 -1.27 6.01
N THR A 43 -3.42 -1.09 7.12
CA THR A 43 -4.53 -1.94 7.53
C THR A 43 -5.87 -1.31 7.16
N VAL A 44 -6.77 -2.09 6.58
CA VAL A 44 -8.13 -1.70 6.22
C VAL A 44 -9.14 -2.34 7.18
N ARG A 45 -10.08 -1.52 7.65
CA ARG A 45 -11.09 -1.91 8.67
C ARG A 45 -12.23 -2.79 8.16
N SER A 46 -12.56 -2.70 6.87
CA SER A 46 -13.68 -3.43 6.27
C SER A 46 -13.59 -3.43 4.75
N SER A 47 -14.38 -4.30 4.11
CA SER A 47 -14.51 -4.32 2.64
C SER A 47 -15.09 -3.02 2.07
N GLY A 48 -15.96 -2.33 2.80
CA GLY A 48 -16.50 -1.02 2.43
C GLY A 48 -15.42 0.07 2.49
N HIS A 49 -14.65 0.09 3.56
CA HIS A 49 -13.53 1.01 3.74
C HIS A 49 -12.47 0.81 2.63
N LEU A 50 -12.08 -0.44 2.36
CA LEU A 50 -11.19 -0.80 1.27
C LEU A 50 -11.67 -0.27 -0.09
N LYS A 51 -12.95 -0.47 -0.44
CA LYS A 51 -13.52 0.07 -1.70
C LYS A 51 -13.45 1.59 -1.77
N GLY A 52 -13.64 2.27 -0.64
CA GLY A 52 -13.48 3.72 -0.52
C GLY A 52 -12.06 4.17 -0.84
N LEU A 53 -11.06 3.59 -0.16
CA LEU A 53 -9.65 3.87 -0.37
C LEU A 53 -9.23 3.61 -1.83
N LEU A 54 -9.65 2.49 -2.42
CA LEU A 54 -9.35 2.18 -3.81
C LEU A 54 -9.86 3.24 -4.80
N ARG A 55 -11.03 3.83 -4.52
CA ARG A 55 -11.58 4.91 -5.35
C ARG A 55 -10.77 6.20 -5.21
N ILE A 56 -10.35 6.53 -3.98
CA ILE A 56 -9.54 7.71 -3.68
C ILE A 56 -8.17 7.59 -4.34
N LEU A 57 -7.47 6.46 -4.13
CA LEU A 57 -6.17 6.17 -4.73
C LEU A 57 -6.24 6.20 -6.26
N LYS A 58 -7.31 5.66 -6.86
CA LYS A 58 -7.54 5.76 -8.31
C LYS A 58 -7.55 7.20 -8.80
N GLY A 59 -8.27 8.07 -8.09
CA GLY A 59 -8.36 9.49 -8.44
C GLY A 59 -7.02 10.20 -8.28
N HIS A 60 -6.33 9.96 -7.16
CA HIS A 60 -5.07 10.62 -6.82
C HIS A 60 -3.91 10.20 -7.73
N LEU A 61 -3.76 8.89 -8.00
CA LEU A 61 -2.66 8.37 -8.81
C LEU A 61 -2.83 8.65 -10.31
N GLY A 62 -3.98 9.19 -10.75
CA GLY A 62 -4.27 9.43 -12.17
C GLY A 62 -4.33 8.16 -13.02
N VAL A 63 -4.26 6.98 -12.38
CA VAL A 63 -4.34 5.70 -13.05
C VAL A 63 -5.81 5.39 -13.34
N GLY A 64 -6.15 5.26 -14.62
CA GLY A 64 -7.32 4.47 -14.95
C GLY A 64 -7.08 3.08 -14.37
N LEU A 65 -7.90 2.61 -13.41
CA LEU A 65 -8.05 1.17 -13.12
C LEU A 65 -8.61 0.41 -14.35
N MET A 66 -8.22 0.77 -15.57
CA MET A 66 -8.35 -0.08 -16.74
C MET A 66 -7.20 -1.07 -16.67
N GLY A 67 -7.46 -2.19 -16.02
CA GLY A 67 -6.95 -3.50 -16.38
C GLY A 67 -5.57 -3.58 -17.04
N ASN A 68 -4.53 -3.00 -16.44
CA ASN A 68 -3.20 -3.59 -16.56
C ASN A 68 -3.16 -4.76 -15.58
N LYS A 69 -2.59 -5.86 -16.03
CA LYS A 69 -2.67 -7.24 -15.50
C LYS A 69 -2.16 -7.45 -14.04
N SER A 70 -2.14 -6.44 -13.17
CA SER A 70 -1.75 -6.56 -11.75
C SER A 70 -2.86 -6.26 -10.74
N LEU A 71 -4.06 -5.82 -11.14
CA LEU A 71 -5.26 -6.03 -10.32
C LEU A 71 -5.86 -7.41 -10.63
N ARG A 72 -5.10 -8.47 -10.30
CA ARG A 72 -5.75 -9.73 -9.94
C ARG A 72 -6.40 -9.53 -8.58
N LEU A 73 -7.52 -8.80 -8.53
CA LEU A 73 -8.57 -9.18 -7.60
C LEU A 73 -9.03 -10.54 -8.12
N PRO A 74 -8.65 -11.68 -7.49
CA PRO A 74 -9.12 -12.96 -7.96
C PRO A 74 -10.63 -12.88 -7.82
N LYS A 75 -11.36 -13.02 -8.95
CA LYS A 75 -12.82 -12.84 -9.03
C LYS A 75 -13.62 -13.73 -8.06
N ASN A 76 -12.98 -14.58 -7.27
CA ASN A 76 -13.56 -15.43 -6.24
C ASN A 76 -13.06 -15.18 -4.80
N ASN A 77 -12.16 -14.22 -4.54
CA ASN A 77 -11.53 -14.05 -3.22
C ASN A 77 -11.68 -12.64 -2.62
N LEU A 78 -12.92 -12.15 -2.49
CA LEU A 78 -13.25 -11.23 -1.39
C LEU A 78 -13.02 -11.86 0.00
N LYS A 79 -12.59 -13.13 0.05
CA LYS A 79 -12.13 -13.87 1.22
C LYS A 79 -10.64 -13.69 1.54
N GLN A 80 -9.84 -13.06 0.68
CA GLN A 80 -8.43 -12.78 0.99
C GLN A 80 -8.32 -11.29 1.27
N GLY A 81 -8.09 -10.96 2.53
CA GLY A 81 -7.99 -9.61 3.06
C GLY A 81 -6.75 -8.84 2.58
N TRP A 82 -6.34 -8.99 1.33
CA TRP A 82 -5.18 -8.32 0.77
C TRP A 82 -5.48 -7.78 -0.61
N VAL A 83 -5.27 -6.48 -0.81
CA VAL A 83 -5.15 -5.86 -2.11
C VAL A 83 -3.77 -5.26 -2.28
N LEU A 84 -3.17 -5.51 -3.44
CA LEU A 84 -1.89 -4.97 -3.85
C LEU A 84 -2.11 -4.04 -5.04
N ILE A 85 -1.50 -2.85 -5.00
CA ILE A 85 -1.48 -1.88 -6.10
C ILE A 85 -0.04 -1.65 -6.50
N ASP A 86 0.31 -2.12 -7.69
CA ASP A 86 1.63 -1.97 -8.28
C ASP A 86 1.70 -0.67 -9.07
N CYS A 87 2.61 0.23 -8.67
CA CYS A 87 2.89 1.51 -9.32
C CYS A 87 4.28 1.54 -9.96
N SER A 88 4.88 0.37 -10.22
CA SER A 88 6.27 0.18 -10.68
C SER A 88 7.32 0.63 -9.66
N ASP A 89 7.45 1.94 -9.44
CA ASP A 89 8.47 2.50 -8.53
C ASP A 89 8.11 2.26 -7.04
N PHE A 90 6.84 1.99 -6.74
CA PHE A 90 6.38 1.63 -5.40
C PHE A 90 5.16 0.71 -5.43
N VAL A 91 4.88 0.02 -4.33
CA VAL A 91 3.72 -0.87 -4.17
C VAL A 91 2.92 -0.53 -2.92
N ILE A 92 1.59 -0.53 -3.05
CA ILE A 92 0.66 -0.29 -1.94
C ILE A 92 0.03 -1.62 -1.51
N HIS A 93 0.21 -2.00 -0.25
CA HIS A 93 -0.36 -3.17 0.40
C HIS A 93 -1.50 -2.74 1.32
N LEU A 94 -2.74 -3.00 0.90
CA LEU A 94 -3.95 -2.78 1.68
C LEU A 94 -4.38 -4.13 2.27
N MET A 95 -4.13 -4.37 3.56
CA MET A 95 -4.44 -5.64 4.21
C MET A 95 -5.51 -5.49 5.29
N ASP A 96 -6.37 -6.47 5.51
CA ASP A 96 -7.08 -6.54 6.78
C ASP A 96 -6.12 -6.96 7.90
N LYS A 97 -6.60 -6.86 9.14
CA LYS A 97 -5.77 -7.10 10.32
C LYS A 97 -5.22 -8.53 10.36
N GLU A 98 -6.07 -9.54 10.12
CA GLU A 98 -5.68 -10.96 10.16
C GLU A 98 -4.63 -11.27 9.09
N THR A 99 -4.81 -10.74 7.89
CA THR A 99 -3.86 -10.92 6.79
C THR A 99 -2.52 -10.28 7.11
N ARG A 100 -2.50 -9.06 7.64
CA ARG A 100 -1.24 -8.37 8.01
C ARG A 100 -0.48 -9.11 9.11
N GLU A 101 -1.20 -9.60 10.13
CA GLU A 101 -0.64 -10.42 11.21
C GLU A 101 -0.11 -11.77 10.71
N PHE A 102 -0.74 -12.36 9.69
CA PHE A 102 -0.29 -13.63 9.11
C PHE A 102 0.98 -13.47 8.25
N PHE A 103 1.04 -12.45 7.40
CA PHE A 103 2.16 -12.27 6.47
C PHE A 103 3.36 -11.52 7.08
N GLU A 104 3.12 -10.69 8.10
CA GLU A 104 4.15 -9.93 8.82
C GLU A 104 5.20 -9.30 7.89
N LEU A 105 4.75 -8.60 6.83
CA LEU A 105 5.65 -8.05 5.81
C LEU A 105 6.73 -7.14 6.42
N GLU A 106 6.40 -6.42 7.48
CA GLU A 106 7.33 -5.59 8.23
C GLU A 106 8.52 -6.39 8.79
N LYS A 107 8.29 -7.65 9.20
CA LYS A 107 9.37 -8.54 9.63
C LYS A 107 10.18 -9.05 8.44
N LEU A 108 9.56 -9.29 7.30
CA LEU A 108 10.27 -9.72 6.10
C LEU A 108 11.21 -8.62 5.59
N TRP A 109 10.76 -7.36 5.68
CA TRP A 109 11.48 -6.18 5.21
C TRP A 109 12.11 -5.39 6.36
N PHE A 110 12.47 -6.04 7.47
CA PHE A 110 13.01 -5.38 8.67
C PHE A 110 14.31 -4.58 8.45
N LYS A 111 15.02 -4.82 7.34
CA LYS A 111 16.24 -4.10 6.96
C LYS A 111 15.96 -2.84 6.13
N ALA A 112 14.73 -2.68 5.65
CA ALA A 112 14.29 -1.52 4.91
C ALA A 112 14.23 -0.30 5.84
N GLU A 113 14.54 0.88 5.31
CA GLU A 113 14.43 2.12 6.09
C GLU A 113 12.95 2.51 6.23
N LEU A 114 12.50 2.77 7.46
CA LEU A 114 11.16 3.30 7.72
C LEU A 114 11.17 4.82 7.53
N ILE A 115 10.51 5.31 6.48
CA ILE A 115 10.51 6.74 6.12
C ILE A 115 9.18 7.45 6.44
N TYR A 116 8.11 6.70 6.76
CA TYR A 116 6.83 7.23 7.23
C TYR A 116 6.15 6.25 8.17
N SER A 117 5.46 6.77 9.20
CA SER A 117 4.55 6.00 10.03
C SER A 117 3.40 6.89 10.52
N SER A 118 2.15 6.47 10.28
CA SER A 118 0.97 7.12 10.85
C SER A 118 1.04 7.10 12.37
N LYS A 119 0.59 8.18 13.03
CA LYS A 119 0.48 8.17 14.49
C LYS A 119 -0.52 7.09 14.92
N LEU A 120 -0.23 6.39 16.01
CA LEU A 120 -1.18 5.46 16.64
C LEU A 120 -2.49 6.20 16.92
N SER A 121 -3.54 5.85 16.18
CA SER A 121 -4.91 6.33 16.38
C SER A 121 -5.61 5.63 17.53
#